data_AF-A0A3N6PR84-F1
#
_entry.id   AF-A0A3N6PR84-F1
#
_cell.length_a   1.000
_cell.length_b   1.000
_cell.length_c   1.000
_cell.angle_alpha   90.00
_cell.angle_beta   90.00
_cell.angle_gamma   90.00
#
_symmetry.space_group_name_H-M   'P 1'
#
loop_
_entity.id
_entity.type
_entity.pdbx_description
1 polymer ?
#
loop_
_entity_poly.entity_id
_entity_poly.type
_entity_poly.pdbx_seq_one_letter_code
_entity_poly.pdbx_strand_id
1 'polypeptide(L)'
;MSERKETIRHGFAAAGFVTILLAAGIVVLSGGLPASGTAWLIGWFVAAGLALLVAGLRERLPLGVTTVGWPRVAAVGLALLAIGSSTVGFATLLSGPSGFGLVNVAVTLFVAVYVGFVALECWFGGVRMDENTFAVE
;
A
#
# COMPACT_ATOMS: atom_id res chain seq x y z
N MET A 1 -1.05 10.11 22.70
CA MET A 1 -0.55 9.38 21.51
C MET A 1 0.87 8.87 21.77
N SER A 2 1.15 7.58 21.54
CA SER A 2 2.50 7.00 21.74
C SER A 2 3.43 7.32 20.56
N GLU A 3 4.71 7.57 20.81
CA GLU A 3 5.72 7.87 19.75
C GLU A 3 5.75 6.81 18.64
N ARG A 4 5.50 5.55 19.01
CA ARG A 4 5.44 4.41 18.08
C ARG A 4 4.26 4.52 17.10
N LYS A 5 3.08 4.91 17.57
CA LYS A 5 1.88 5.10 16.74
C LYS A 5 2.09 6.23 15.73
N GLU A 6 2.70 7.33 16.16
CA GLU A 6 3.02 8.46 15.28
C GLU A 6 4.02 8.04 14.19
N THR A 7 5.08 7.32 14.56
CA THR A 7 6.07 6.80 13.60
C THR A 7 5.42 5.91 12.54
N ILE A 8 4.54 5.00 12.95
CA ILE A 8 3.83 4.09 12.03
C ILE A 8 2.89 4.88 11.10
N ARG A 9 2.13 5.83 11.63
CA ARG A 9 1.23 6.67 10.84
C ARG A 9 1.99 7.55 9.85
N HIS A 10 3.12 8.12 10.26
CA HIS A 10 3.98 8.88 9.36
C HIS A 10 4.57 7.98 8.26
N GLY A 11 4.92 6.73 8.60
CA GLY A 11 5.32 5.71 7.65
C GLY A 11 4.24 5.44 6.59
N PHE A 12 2.97 5.31 6.99
CA PHE A 12 1.86 5.16 6.04
C PHE A 12 1.62 6.40 5.19
N ALA A 13 1.72 7.59 5.77
CA ALA A 13 1.61 8.83 5.01
C ALA A 13 2.71 8.93 3.93
N ALA A 14 3.96 8.65 4.30
CA ALA A 14 5.10 8.64 3.39
C ALA A 14 4.94 7.56 2.30
N ALA A 15 4.58 6.34 2.67
CA ALA A 15 4.35 5.25 1.71
C ALA A 15 3.21 5.57 0.73
N GLY A 16 2.11 6.14 1.23
CA GLY A 16 0.99 6.58 0.41
C GLY A 16 1.41 7.67 -0.58
N PHE A 17 2.14 8.68 -0.11
CA PHE A 17 2.66 9.76 -0.93
C PHE A 17 3.59 9.26 -2.04
N VAL A 18 4.56 8.40 -1.70
CA VAL A 18 5.48 7.79 -2.67
C VAL A 18 4.73 6.96 -3.72
N THR A 19 3.70 6.22 -3.30
CA THR A 19 2.87 5.42 -4.22
C THR A 19 2.12 6.30 -5.22
N ILE A 20 1.56 7.42 -4.76
CA ILE A 20 0.86 8.38 -5.64
C ILE A 20 1.86 9.05 -6.58
N LEU A 21 3.05 9.44 -6.10
CA LEU A 21 4.10 9.99 -6.94
C LEU A 21 4.56 9.01 -8.02
N LEU A 22 4.66 7.72 -7.68
CA LEU A 22 4.98 6.67 -8.65
C LEU A 22 3.90 6.61 -9.75
N ALA A 23 2.62 6.62 -9.37
CA ALA A 23 1.51 6.61 -10.32
C ALA A 23 1.52 7.84 -11.24
N ALA A 24 1.76 9.03 -10.66
CA ALA A 24 1.88 10.27 -11.42
C ALA A 24 3.11 10.27 -12.35
N GLY A 25 4.24 9.78 -11.86
CA GLY A 25 5.47 9.62 -12.63
C GLY A 25 5.29 8.73 -13.85
N ILE A 26 4.56 7.61 -13.70
CA ILE A 26 4.21 6.74 -14.83
C ILE A 26 3.46 7.54 -15.91
N VAL A 27 2.44 8.33 -15.54
CA VAL A 27 1.65 9.12 -16.48
C VAL A 27 2.50 10.18 -17.19
N VAL A 28 3.36 10.88 -16.45
CA VAL A 28 4.24 11.92 -17.02
C VAL A 28 5.26 11.30 -17.99
N LEU A 29 5.89 10.21 -17.59
CA LEU A 29 6.91 9.53 -18.40
C LEU A 29 6.32 8.83 -19.62
N SER A 30 5.06 8.40 -19.59
CA SER A 30 4.35 7.86 -20.76
C SER A 30 3.81 8.94 -21.71
N GLY A 31 4.02 10.23 -21.42
CA GLY A 31 3.53 11.33 -22.26
C GLY A 31 2.03 11.57 -22.17
N GLY A 32 1.38 11.11 -21.08
CA GLY A 32 -0.07 11.22 -20.87
C GLY A 32 -0.69 9.93 -20.35
N LEU A 33 -2.02 9.94 -20.18
CA LEU A 33 -2.78 8.77 -19.75
C LEU A 33 -2.66 7.65 -20.80
N PRO A 34 -2.07 6.50 -20.46
CA PRO A 34 -1.87 5.43 -21.41
C PRO A 34 -3.21 4.72 -21.71
N ALA A 35 -3.24 3.90 -22.77
CA ALA A 35 -4.43 3.16 -23.18
C ALA A 35 -5.09 2.37 -22.02
N SER A 36 -6.38 2.05 -22.16
CA SER A 36 -7.25 1.51 -21.10
C SER A 36 -6.64 0.39 -20.24
N GLY A 37 -5.81 -0.47 -20.83
CA GLY A 37 -5.13 -1.57 -20.12
C GLY A 37 -4.13 -1.16 -19.03
N THR A 38 -3.59 0.06 -19.07
CA THR A 38 -2.63 0.59 -18.08
C THR A 38 -3.22 1.68 -17.19
N ALA A 39 -4.32 2.29 -17.62
CA ALA A 39 -5.06 3.26 -16.81
C ALA A 39 -5.61 2.65 -15.51
N TRP A 40 -6.03 1.37 -15.54
CA TRP A 40 -6.51 0.70 -14.34
C TRP A 40 -5.41 0.52 -13.29
N LEU A 41 -4.16 0.22 -13.72
CA LEU A 41 -3.01 0.07 -12.81
C LEU A 41 -2.70 1.39 -12.11
N ILE A 42 -2.74 2.51 -12.86
CA ILE A 42 -2.56 3.85 -12.30
C ILE A 42 -3.66 4.12 -11.27
N GLY A 43 -4.92 3.85 -11.61
CA GLY A 43 -6.05 3.98 -10.69
C GLY A 43 -5.90 3.12 -9.42
N TRP A 44 -5.38 1.91 -9.56
CA TRP A 44 -5.09 1.00 -8.45
C TRP A 44 -4.02 1.57 -7.52
N PHE A 45 -2.89 2.04 -8.06
CA PHE A 45 -1.84 2.68 -7.27
C PHE A 45 -2.33 3.94 -6.57
N VAL A 46 -3.13 4.77 -7.25
CA VAL A 46 -3.74 5.96 -6.65
C VAL A 46 -4.67 5.56 -5.51
N ALA A 47 -5.52 4.55 -5.68
CA ALA A 47 -6.41 4.08 -4.62
C ALA A 47 -5.64 3.54 -3.40
N ALA A 48 -4.62 2.71 -3.63
CA ALA A 48 -3.76 2.19 -2.56
C ALA A 48 -3.01 3.32 -1.83
N GLY A 49 -2.41 4.23 -2.60
CA GLY A 49 -1.67 5.36 -2.07
C GLY A 49 -2.54 6.33 -1.28
N LEU A 50 -3.76 6.61 -1.76
CA LEU A 50 -4.73 7.43 -1.04
C LEU A 50 -5.18 6.76 0.25
N ALA A 51 -5.47 5.46 0.26
CA ALA A 51 -5.83 4.74 1.48
C ALA A 51 -4.73 4.86 2.55
N LEU A 52 -3.47 4.66 2.17
CA LEU A 52 -2.33 4.79 3.09
C LEU A 52 -2.12 6.22 3.56
N LEU A 53 -2.19 7.19 2.65
CA LEU A 53 -2.05 8.61 2.98
C LEU A 53 -3.12 9.03 3.98
N VAL A 54 -4.36 8.63 3.73
CA VAL A 54 -5.50 8.94 4.58
C VAL A 54 -5.40 8.24 5.93
N ALA A 55 -4.92 6.99 5.99
CA ALA A 55 -4.65 6.30 7.25
C ALA A 55 -3.51 6.94 8.05
N GLY A 56 -2.50 7.49 7.38
CA GLY A 56 -1.43 8.25 8.04
C GLY A 56 -1.93 9.58 8.61
N LEU A 57 -2.72 10.32 7.84
CA LEU A 57 -3.15 11.68 8.18
C LEU A 57 -4.39 11.73 9.09
N ARG A 58 -5.31 10.77 8.99
CA ARG A 58 -6.56 10.77 9.75
C ARG A 58 -6.70 9.55 10.63
N GLU A 59 -7.12 9.81 11.87
CA GLU A 59 -7.29 8.79 12.89
C GLU A 59 -8.62 8.02 12.75
N ARG A 60 -9.69 8.74 12.37
CA ARG A 60 -11.01 8.20 12.07
C ARG A 60 -11.48 8.70 10.71
N LEU A 61 -12.10 7.80 9.94
CA LEU A 61 -12.76 8.13 8.69
C LEU A 61 -14.27 7.89 8.77
N PRO A 62 -15.09 8.94 8.56
CA PRO A 62 -16.52 8.76 8.41
C PRO A 62 -16.82 8.11 7.06
N LEU A 63 -17.40 6.91 7.07
CA LEU A 63 -17.99 6.22 5.94
C LEU A 63 -19.51 6.27 6.10
N GLY A 64 -20.07 7.46 5.83
CA GLY A 64 -21.49 7.74 6.04
C GLY A 64 -21.87 7.66 7.51
N VAL A 65 -22.59 6.60 7.90
CA VAL A 65 -23.10 6.40 9.27
C VAL A 65 -22.11 5.70 10.21
N THR A 66 -21.01 5.16 9.68
CA THR A 66 -19.99 4.47 10.50
C THR A 66 -18.67 5.22 10.46
N THR A 67 -17.92 5.20 11.57
CA THR A 67 -16.53 5.66 11.60
C THR A 67 -15.59 4.48 11.59
N VAL A 68 -14.67 4.45 10.64
CA VAL A 68 -13.63 3.42 10.56
C VAL A 68 -12.31 4.00 11.04
N GLY A 69 -11.65 3.27 11.94
CA GLY A 69 -10.33 3.63 12.42
C GLY A 69 -9.26 3.49 11.35
N TRP A 70 -8.22 4.32 11.45
CA TRP A 70 -7.06 4.27 10.56
C TRP A 70 -6.42 2.88 10.36
N PRO A 71 -6.38 1.93 11.34
CA PRO A 71 -5.73 0.64 11.13
C PRO A 71 -6.39 -0.17 10.01
N ARG A 72 -7.72 -0.19 9.95
CA ARG A 72 -8.45 -0.90 8.88
C ARG A 72 -8.23 -0.27 7.51
N VAL A 73 -8.13 1.05 7.45
CA VAL A 73 -7.86 1.77 6.21
C VAL A 73 -6.43 1.50 5.73
N ALA A 74 -5.46 1.51 6.64
CA ALA A 74 -4.08 1.12 6.35
C ALA A 74 -4.01 -0.32 5.84
N ALA A 75 -4.70 -1.26 6.51
CA ALA A 75 -4.76 -2.66 6.10
C ALA A 75 -5.26 -2.83 4.65
N VAL A 76 -6.30 -2.10 4.25
CA VAL A 76 -6.79 -2.13 2.87
C VAL A 76 -5.75 -1.59 1.89
N GLY A 77 -5.14 -0.44 2.19
CA GLY A 77 -4.09 0.14 1.34
C GLY A 77 -2.89 -0.79 1.15
N LEU A 78 -2.43 -1.42 2.23
CA LEU A 78 -1.36 -2.41 2.22
C LEU A 78 -1.76 -3.67 1.43
N ALA A 79 -2.98 -4.18 1.62
CA ALA A 79 -3.46 -5.34 0.87
C ALA A 79 -3.47 -5.09 -0.64
N LEU A 80 -3.92 -3.89 -1.07
CA LEU A 80 -3.87 -3.49 -2.48
C LEU A 80 -2.44 -3.44 -3.02
N LEU A 81 -1.48 -2.92 -2.24
CA LEU A 81 -0.06 -2.93 -2.62
C LEU A 81 0.51 -4.35 -2.69
N ALA A 82 0.14 -5.23 -1.76
CA ALA A 82 0.60 -6.62 -1.77
C ALA A 82 0.11 -7.37 -3.01
N ILE A 83 -1.16 -7.19 -3.38
CA ILE A 83 -1.73 -7.74 -4.63
C ILE A 83 -1.00 -7.16 -5.85
N GLY A 84 -0.75 -5.85 -5.88
CA GLY A 84 -0.02 -5.22 -6.98
C GLY A 84 1.41 -5.77 -7.12
N SER A 85 2.16 -5.82 -6.02
CA SER A 85 3.55 -6.29 -6.00
C SER A 85 3.67 -7.77 -6.39
N SER A 86 2.76 -8.62 -5.90
CA SER A 86 2.71 -10.03 -6.29
C SER A 86 2.38 -10.20 -7.77
N THR A 87 1.40 -9.46 -8.30
CA THR A 87 1.04 -9.49 -9.73
C THR A 87 2.24 -9.11 -10.61
N VAL A 88 2.98 -8.06 -10.25
CA VAL A 88 4.20 -7.63 -10.96
C VAL A 88 5.30 -8.70 -10.88
N GLY A 89 5.52 -9.30 -9.71
CA GLY A 89 6.48 -10.38 -9.53
C GLY A 89 6.17 -11.59 -10.41
N PHE A 90 4.92 -12.06 -10.42
CA PHE A 90 4.51 -13.17 -11.27
C PHE A 90 4.55 -12.83 -12.76
N ALA A 91 4.13 -11.63 -13.16
CA ALA A 91 4.23 -11.19 -14.55
C ALA A 91 5.68 -11.16 -15.05
N THR A 92 6.62 -10.75 -14.18
CA THR A 92 8.06 -10.75 -14.50
C THR A 92 8.59 -12.17 -14.67
N LEU A 93 8.15 -13.13 -13.85
CA LEU A 93 8.49 -14.56 -14.02
C LEU A 93 7.98 -15.12 -15.36
N LEU A 94 6.76 -14.75 -15.75
CA LEU A 94 6.12 -15.22 -16.99
C LEU A 94 6.72 -14.61 -18.25
N SER A 95 7.40 -13.46 -18.14
CA SER A 95 8.00 -12.74 -19.28
C SER A 95 9.33 -13.33 -19.76
N GLY A 96 9.85 -14.37 -19.08
CA GLY A 96 11.07 -15.07 -19.45
C GLY A 96 12.35 -14.54 -18.76
N PRO A 97 13.48 -15.24 -18.94
CA PRO A 97 14.71 -14.94 -18.22
C PRO A 97 15.31 -13.59 -18.62
N SER A 98 15.50 -12.70 -17.65
CA SER A 98 16.29 -11.48 -17.79
C SER A 98 17.36 -11.47 -16.70
N GLY A 99 18.53 -10.87 -16.97
CA GLY A 99 19.69 -10.92 -16.06
C GLY A 99 19.39 -10.45 -14.63
N PHE A 100 18.50 -9.47 -14.47
CA PHE A 100 18.03 -8.96 -13.17
C PHE A 100 16.59 -9.39 -12.82
N GLY A 101 15.93 -10.17 -13.67
CA GLY A 101 14.53 -10.55 -13.50
C GLY A 101 14.27 -11.33 -12.22
N LEU A 102 15.11 -12.33 -11.93
CA LEU A 102 14.99 -13.15 -10.72
C LEU A 102 15.14 -12.33 -9.43
N VAL A 103 16.06 -11.35 -9.42
CA VAL A 103 16.24 -10.44 -8.26
C VAL A 103 15.01 -9.56 -8.09
N ASN A 104 14.48 -8.99 -9.19
CA ASN A 104 13.28 -8.17 -9.14
C ASN A 104 12.05 -8.97 -8.64
N VAL A 105 11.90 -10.21 -9.12
CA VAL A 105 10.86 -11.14 -8.64
C VAL A 105 11.01 -11.41 -7.15
N ALA A 106 12.22 -11.74 -6.69
CA ALA A 106 12.47 -12.03 -5.28
C ALA A 106 12.12 -10.82 -4.39
N VAL A 107 12.52 -9.61 -4.81
CA VAL A 107 12.22 -8.37 -4.08
C VAL A 107 10.72 -8.08 -4.07
N THR A 108 10.05 -8.14 -5.22
CA THR A 108 8.61 -7.82 -5.32
C THR A 108 7.74 -8.82 -4.57
N LEU A 109 8.06 -10.11 -4.60
CA LEU A 109 7.37 -11.12 -3.81
C LEU A 109 7.65 -10.96 -2.31
N PHE A 110 8.89 -10.66 -1.92
CA PHE A 110 9.23 -10.38 -0.53
C PHE A 110 8.45 -9.17 0.00
N VAL A 111 8.40 -8.07 -0.77
CA VAL A 111 7.61 -6.88 -0.44
C VAL A 111 6.13 -7.23 -0.33
N ALA A 112 5.59 -8.03 -1.25
CA ALA A 112 4.18 -8.45 -1.20
C ALA A 112 3.85 -9.20 0.10
N VAL A 113 4.70 -10.15 0.48
CA VAL A 113 4.55 -10.93 1.72
C VAL A 113 4.67 -10.02 2.94
N TYR A 114 5.71 -9.19 2.99
CA TYR A 114 5.96 -8.28 4.10
C TYR A 114 4.79 -7.32 4.31
N VAL A 115 4.36 -6.63 3.26
CA VAL A 115 3.24 -5.68 3.30
C VAL A 115 1.93 -6.40 3.62
N GLY A 116 1.73 -7.62 3.12
CA GLY A 116 0.58 -8.46 3.46
C GLY A 116 0.52 -8.82 4.96
N PHE A 117 1.66 -9.14 5.57
CA PHE A 117 1.72 -9.35 7.02
C PHE A 117 1.39 -8.08 7.80
N VAL A 118 1.92 -6.93 7.41
CA VAL A 118 1.59 -5.65 8.06
C VAL A 118 0.10 -5.31 7.88
N ALA A 119 -0.50 -5.66 6.73
CA ALA A 119 -1.93 -5.50 6.50
C ALA A 119 -2.75 -6.34 7.50
N LEU A 120 -2.37 -7.59 7.74
CA LEU A 120 -3.04 -8.46 8.70
C LEU A 120 -2.89 -7.93 10.14
N GLU A 121 -1.70 -7.47 10.53
CA GLU A 121 -1.46 -6.83 11.82
C GLU A 121 -2.39 -5.62 12.02
N CYS A 122 -2.51 -4.76 11.00
CA CYS A 122 -3.39 -3.60 11.04
C CYS A 122 -4.88 -3.99 11.05
N TRP A 123 -5.26 -5.09 10.39
CA TRP A 123 -6.64 -5.56 10.32
C TRP A 123 -7.12 -6.16 11.63
N PHE A 124 -6.27 -6.96 12.28
CA PHE A 124 -6.57 -7.62 13.54
C PHE A 124 -6.26 -6.78 14.77
N GLY A 125 -5.64 -5.60 14.61
CA GLY A 125 -5.36 -4.69 15.71
C GLY A 125 -4.12 -5.07 16.53
N GLY A 126 -3.15 -5.78 15.93
CA GLY A 126 -1.90 -6.16 16.56
C GLY A 126 -1.87 -7.61 17.03
N VAL A 127 -1.38 -8.50 16.17
CA VAL A 127 -1.09 -9.90 16.53
C VAL A 127 0.31 -9.99 17.14
N ARG A 128 1.27 -9.22 16.63
CA ARG A 128 2.64 -9.08 17.16
C ARG A 128 2.94 -7.68 17.65
N MET A 129 2.29 -6.66 17.10
CA MET A 129 2.42 -5.28 17.58
C MET A 129 1.45 -5.04 18.73
N ASP A 130 1.87 -4.25 19.72
CA ASP A 130 1.05 -3.95 20.90
C ASP A 130 -0.29 -3.33 20.49
N GLU A 131 -1.39 -3.84 21.03
CA GLU A 131 -2.76 -3.46 20.69
C GLU A 131 -3.01 -1.95 20.91
N ASN A 132 -2.34 -1.36 21.91
CA ASN A 132 -2.40 0.08 22.18
C ASN A 132 -1.85 0.93 21.02
N THR A 133 -1.04 0.35 20.14
CA THR A 133 -0.53 1.01 18.93
C THR A 133 -1.66 1.28 17.93
N PHE A 134 -2.67 0.42 17.90
CA PHE A 134 -3.81 0.50 16.97
C PHE A 134 -5.07 1.08 17.62
N ALA A 135 -5.04 1.34 18.92
CA ALA A 135 -6.12 2.03 19.63
C ALA A 135 -6.42 3.37 18.95
N VAL A 136 -7.70 3.64 18.75
CA VAL A 136 -8.21 4.86 18.14
C VAL A 136 -8.87 5.67 19.24
N GLU A 137 -8.32 6.85 19.53
CA GLU A 137 -8.85 7.77 20.52
C GLU A 137 -10.00 8.59 19.91
#